data_AF-A0A127VDA6-F1
#
_entry.id   AF-A0A127VDA6-F1
#
_cell.length_a   1.000
_cell.length_b   1.000
_cell.length_c   1.000
_cell.angle_alpha   90.00
_cell.angle_beta   90.00
_cell.angle_gamma   90.00
#
_symmetry.space_group_name_H-M   'P 1'
#
loop_
_entity.id
_entity.type
_entity.pdbx_description
1 polymer ?
#
loop_
_entity_poly.entity_id
_entity_poly.type
_entity_poly.pdbx_seq_one_letter_code
_entity_poly.pdbx_strand_id
1 'polypeptide(L)'
;MGKSGGWRIEVRESTHSIQVDISLNLAICNSTSDKGINLNQLGNVVTRQLKHTYQVTYLKDTHNFKTVRSGLDNFPSRNVALPIKKLVTVSIRVQVRIISNVSQRINNEHLLNIVPNIGEMAKFYGRANKIGGNEVEVNLKFVPNIIKGLDNSTIPHEFGHTLGLLHVNSHYAYGNDPRQYFPVKRQRTKDSTNVMFSGDSRYSHDATSTTIVPSQIDVIIDNYRSGNLNR
;
A
#
# COMPACT_ATOMS: atom_id res chain seq x y z
N MET A 1 -1.42 20.82 -13.92
CA MET A 1 -2.71 20.17 -14.26
C MET A 1 -2.54 18.67 -14.05
N GLY A 2 -3.33 18.10 -13.14
CA GLY A 2 -3.02 16.83 -12.47
C GLY A 2 -3.05 15.61 -13.38
N LYS A 3 -2.01 14.77 -13.28
CA LYS A 3 -1.96 13.44 -13.92
C LYS A 3 -3.03 12.55 -13.27
N SER A 4 -4.23 12.50 -13.85
CA SER A 4 -5.31 11.64 -13.37
C SER A 4 -5.06 10.20 -13.80
N GLY A 5 -4.37 9.43 -12.95
CA GLY A 5 -4.18 7.99 -13.11
C GLY A 5 -3.37 7.39 -11.95
N GLY A 6 -3.68 6.15 -11.57
CA GLY A 6 -2.99 5.40 -10.52
C GLY A 6 -3.63 5.56 -9.14
N TRP A 7 -2.80 5.59 -8.09
CA TRP A 7 -3.24 5.85 -6.72
C TRP A 7 -3.73 7.29 -6.54
N ARG A 8 -4.88 7.43 -5.89
CA ARG A 8 -5.41 8.70 -5.38
C ARG A 8 -5.72 8.53 -3.91
N ILE A 9 -5.27 9.47 -3.08
CA ILE A 9 -5.45 9.41 -1.63
C ILE A 9 -6.06 10.71 -1.14
N GLU A 10 -7.22 10.61 -0.51
CA GLU A 10 -7.91 11.74 0.11
C GLU A 10 -7.93 11.55 1.62
N VAL A 11 -7.51 12.59 2.35
CA VAL A 11 -7.52 12.58 3.81
C VAL A 11 -8.46 13.67 4.29
N ARG A 12 -9.50 13.28 5.02
CA ARG A 12 -10.44 14.20 5.68
C ARG A 12 -10.34 14.01 7.17
N GLU A 13 -10.01 15.09 7.87
CA GLU A 13 -9.79 15.07 9.31
C GLU A 13 -10.83 15.92 10.04
N SER A 14 -11.37 15.37 11.12
CA SER A 14 -12.26 16.04 12.06
C SER A 14 -11.65 15.99 13.47
N THR A 15 -12.37 16.55 14.45
CA THR A 15 -11.92 16.56 15.86
C THR A 15 -11.64 15.15 16.40
N HIS A 16 -12.44 14.15 16.01
CA HIS A 16 -12.37 12.79 16.58
C HIS A 16 -12.13 11.69 15.55
N SER A 17 -12.02 12.02 14.26
CA SER A 17 -11.83 11.03 13.20
C SER A 17 -10.90 11.50 12.09
N ILE A 18 -10.26 10.53 11.44
CA ILE A 18 -9.52 10.71 10.19
C ILE A 18 -10.07 9.67 9.20
N GLN A 19 -10.61 10.14 8.08
CA GLN A 19 -10.98 9.29 6.95
C GLN A 19 -9.88 9.35 5.90
N VAL A 20 -9.40 8.18 5.47
CA VAL A 20 -8.40 8.04 4.42
C VAL A 20 -9.02 7.23 3.30
N ASP A 21 -9.37 7.86 2.19
CA ASP A 21 -9.89 7.16 1.01
C ASP A 21 -8.77 6.94 0.01
N ILE A 22 -8.41 5.67 -0.21
CA ILE A 22 -7.40 5.25 -1.16
C ILE A 22 -8.13 4.64 -2.38
N SER A 23 -7.91 5.24 -3.55
CA SER A 23 -8.49 4.77 -4.82
C SER A 23 -7.40 4.37 -5.81
N LEU A 24 -7.65 3.33 -6.58
CA LEU A 24 -6.75 2.81 -7.61
C LEU A 24 -7.49 2.62 -8.93
N ASN A 25 -6.98 3.22 -9.99
CA ASN A 25 -7.34 2.84 -11.36
C ASN A 25 -6.30 1.85 -11.88
N LEU A 26 -6.72 0.63 -12.19
CA LEU A 26 -5.86 -0.50 -12.53
C LEU A 26 -6.25 -1.10 -13.89
N ALA A 27 -5.31 -1.14 -14.81
CA ALA A 27 -5.37 -1.98 -15.99
C ALA A 27 -4.72 -3.34 -15.73
N ILE A 28 -5.36 -4.42 -16.19
CA ILE A 28 -4.80 -5.78 -16.13
C ILE A 28 -4.58 -6.28 -17.56
N CYS A 29 -3.34 -6.68 -17.85
CA CYS A 29 -2.92 -7.22 -19.13
C CYS A 29 -2.36 -8.63 -18.96
N ASN A 30 -2.61 -9.50 -19.94
CA ASN A 30 -1.92 -10.78 -20.06
C ASN A 30 -1.03 -10.77 -21.29
N SER A 31 0.26 -10.50 -21.06
CA SER A 31 1.28 -10.43 -22.10
C SER A 31 1.89 -11.80 -22.43
N THR A 32 1.31 -12.89 -21.91
CA THR A 32 1.76 -14.25 -22.20
C THR A 32 1.05 -14.84 -23.42
N SER A 33 1.58 -15.97 -23.92
CA SER A 33 0.91 -16.79 -24.93
C SER A 33 -0.28 -17.58 -24.37
N ASP A 34 -0.33 -17.83 -23.06
CA ASP A 34 -1.44 -18.50 -22.40
C ASP A 34 -2.61 -17.52 -22.20
N LYS A 35 -3.62 -17.63 -23.07
CA LYS A 35 -4.84 -16.82 -22.98
C LYS A 35 -5.94 -17.45 -22.11
N GLY A 36 -5.66 -18.58 -21.44
CA GLY A 36 -6.61 -19.28 -20.58
C GLY A 36 -6.86 -18.62 -19.22
N ILE A 37 -6.08 -17.61 -18.84
CA ILE A 37 -6.26 -16.90 -17.57
C ILE A 37 -7.54 -16.04 -17.62
N ASN A 38 -8.45 -16.30 -16.69
CA ASN A 38 -9.62 -15.45 -16.48
C ASN A 38 -9.23 -14.13 -15.79
N LEU A 39 -8.97 -13.09 -16.58
CA LEU A 39 -8.53 -11.78 -16.07
C LEU A 39 -9.61 -11.05 -15.26
N ASN A 40 -10.90 -11.30 -15.53
CA ASN A 40 -11.98 -10.76 -14.70
C ASN A 40 -11.94 -11.38 -13.30
N GLN A 41 -11.72 -12.69 -13.20
CA GLN A 41 -11.57 -13.36 -11.92
C GLN A 41 -10.32 -12.86 -11.18
N LEU A 42 -9.20 -12.70 -11.88
CA LEU A 42 -7.99 -12.11 -11.29
C LEU A 42 -8.25 -10.69 -10.78
N GLY A 43 -8.94 -9.83 -11.54
CA GLY A 43 -9.30 -8.48 -11.11
C GLY A 43 -10.13 -8.44 -9.83
N ASN A 44 -11.07 -9.39 -9.68
CA ASN A 44 -11.86 -9.54 -8.45
C ASN A 44 -10.99 -9.98 -7.26
N VAL A 45 -10.06 -10.93 -7.50
CA VAL A 45 -9.11 -11.41 -6.48
C VAL A 45 -8.19 -10.27 -6.01
N VAL A 46 -7.60 -9.52 -6.96
CA VAL A 46 -6.75 -8.36 -6.68
C VAL A 46 -7.50 -7.34 -5.82
N THR A 47 -8.71 -6.97 -6.24
CA THR A 47 -9.55 -6.03 -5.49
C THR A 47 -9.81 -6.50 -4.06
N ARG A 48 -10.12 -7.79 -3.88
CA ARG A 48 -10.38 -8.38 -2.57
C ARG A 48 -9.14 -8.39 -1.69
N GLN A 49 -7.98 -8.80 -2.22
CA GLN A 49 -6.72 -8.84 -1.45
C GLN A 49 -6.28 -7.44 -1.04
N LEU A 50 -6.32 -6.45 -1.94
CA LEU A 50 -5.99 -5.07 -1.61
C LEU A 50 -6.92 -4.49 -0.53
N LYS A 51 -8.23 -4.75 -0.63
CA LYS A 51 -9.17 -4.36 0.44
C LYS A 51 -8.85 -5.05 1.75
N HIS A 52 -8.62 -6.36 1.74
CA HIS A 52 -8.31 -7.12 2.95
C HIS A 52 -7.08 -6.57 3.68
N THR A 53 -6.04 -6.19 2.95
CA THR A 53 -4.79 -5.68 3.52
C THR A 53 -4.86 -4.23 3.95
N TYR A 54 -5.41 -3.34 3.12
CA TYR A 54 -5.28 -1.90 3.30
C TYR A 54 -6.53 -1.23 3.88
N GLN A 55 -7.70 -1.88 3.86
CA GLN A 55 -8.94 -1.35 4.44
C GLN A 55 -8.97 -1.64 5.95
N VAL A 56 -8.33 -0.77 6.72
CA VAL A 56 -8.14 -0.94 8.17
C VAL A 56 -8.82 0.16 8.97
N THR A 57 -9.09 -0.11 10.25
CA THR A 57 -9.54 0.89 11.22
C THR A 57 -8.70 0.78 12.50
N TYR A 58 -8.25 1.91 13.03
CA TYR A 58 -7.41 1.95 14.24
C TYR A 58 -7.55 3.27 15.00
N LEU A 59 -7.11 3.30 16.25
CA LEU A 59 -7.00 4.52 17.04
C LEU A 59 -5.61 5.12 16.88
N LYS A 60 -5.55 6.43 16.64
CA LYS A 60 -4.31 7.21 16.56
C LYS A 60 -4.29 8.23 17.71
N ASP A 61 -3.24 8.18 18.52
CA ASP A 61 -2.96 9.22 19.49
C ASP A 61 -2.44 10.47 18.76
N THR A 62 -3.04 11.62 19.04
CA THR A 62 -2.66 12.92 18.48
C THR A 62 -2.91 14.02 19.51
N HIS A 63 -2.67 15.27 19.13
CA HIS A 63 -2.84 16.42 20.01
C HIS A 63 -3.70 17.49 19.33
N ASN A 64 -4.63 18.07 20.09
CA ASN A 64 -5.19 19.38 19.77
C ASN A 64 -4.37 20.45 20.49
N PHE A 65 -4.31 21.65 19.91
CA PHE A 65 -3.68 22.79 20.55
C PHE A 65 -4.74 23.75 21.04
N LYS A 66 -4.70 24.08 22.34
CA LYS A 66 -5.53 25.13 22.93
C LYS A 66 -4.63 26.29 23.31
N THR A 67 -4.95 27.47 22.80
CA THR A 67 -4.31 28.72 23.25
C THR A 67 -4.88 29.10 24.62
N VAL A 68 -4.01 29.17 25.61
CA VAL A 68 -4.31 29.63 26.97
C VAL A 68 -3.75 31.04 27.12
N ARG A 69 -4.65 32.02 27.38
CA ARG A 69 -4.26 33.40 27.63
C ARG A 69 -3.61 33.51 29.01
N SER A 70 -2.52 34.28 29.11
CA SER A 70 -1.79 34.51 30.37
C SER A 70 -2.62 35.27 31.40
N GLY A 71 -3.59 36.09 30.95
CA GLY A 71 -4.40 36.96 31.81
C GLY A 71 -3.63 38.16 32.38
N LEU A 72 -2.36 38.34 32.02
CA LEU A 72 -1.50 39.43 32.48
C LEU A 72 -1.10 40.30 31.27
N ASP A 73 -1.15 41.62 31.45
CA ASP A 73 -0.67 42.57 30.44
C ASP A 73 0.80 42.28 30.11
N ASN A 74 1.13 42.28 28.82
CA ASN A 74 2.47 42.01 28.27
C ASN A 74 3.03 40.58 28.45
N PHE A 75 2.22 39.59 28.89
CA PHE A 75 2.64 38.18 28.90
C PHE A 75 2.08 37.40 27.71
N PRO A 76 2.91 36.64 26.97
CA PRO A 76 2.45 35.89 25.81
C PRO A 76 1.51 34.74 26.19
N SER A 77 0.50 34.52 25.36
CA SER A 77 -0.35 33.32 25.46
C SER A 77 0.47 32.07 25.16
N ARG A 78 0.09 30.94 25.75
CA ARG A 78 0.77 29.65 25.54
C ARG A 78 -0.15 28.68 24.79
N ASN A 79 0.39 27.93 23.85
CA ASN A 79 -0.31 26.80 23.25
C ASN A 79 -0.06 25.54 24.09
N VAL A 80 -1.13 24.94 24.58
CA VAL A 80 -1.08 23.69 25.34
C VAL A 80 -1.56 22.57 24.44
N ALA A 81 -0.75 21.51 24.34
CA ALA A 81 -1.12 20.28 23.66
C ALA A 81 -2.06 19.45 24.54
N LEU A 82 -3.24 19.14 24.04
CA LEU A 82 -4.22 18.28 24.69
C LEU A 82 -4.24 16.93 23.96
N PRO A 83 -3.88 15.83 24.63
CA PRO A 83 -3.89 14.51 24.00
C PRO A 83 -5.32 14.13 23.65
N ILE A 84 -5.52 13.65 22.44
CA ILE A 84 -6.79 13.13 21.95
C ILE A 84 -6.55 11.84 21.16
N LYS A 85 -7.56 10.97 21.14
CA LYS A 85 -7.59 9.79 20.28
C LYS A 85 -8.51 10.05 19.11
N LYS A 86 -8.00 9.85 17.90
CA LYS A 86 -8.81 9.88 16.67
C LYS A 86 -9.01 8.48 16.14
N LEU A 87 -10.24 8.17 15.74
CA LEU A 87 -10.54 6.96 14.99
C LEU A 87 -10.13 7.17 13.52
N VAL A 88 -9.16 6.40 13.06
CA VAL A 88 -8.74 6.39 11.66
C VAL A 88 -9.46 5.27 10.94
N THR A 89 -10.14 5.59 9.85
CA THR A 89 -10.78 4.61 8.96
C THR A 89 -10.21 4.77 7.56
N VAL A 90 -9.60 3.70 7.06
CA VAL A 90 -9.04 3.63 5.71
C VAL A 90 -10.01 2.87 4.82
N SER A 91 -10.41 3.48 3.70
CA SER A 91 -11.24 2.85 2.67
C SER A 91 -10.43 2.59 1.41
N ILE A 92 -10.70 1.48 0.72
CA ILE A 92 -10.01 1.09 -0.52
C ILE A 92 -11.02 0.90 -1.64
N ARG A 93 -10.83 1.61 -2.75
CA ARG A 93 -11.58 1.43 -4.00
C ARG A 93 -10.63 1.07 -5.13
N VAL A 94 -10.92 -0.02 -5.83
CA VAL A 94 -10.16 -0.44 -7.01
C VAL A 94 -11.10 -0.46 -8.20
N GLN A 95 -10.77 0.28 -9.25
CA GLN A 95 -11.45 0.25 -10.54
C GLN A 95 -10.57 -0.53 -11.52
N VAL A 96 -11.03 -1.70 -11.91
CA VAL A 96 -10.29 -2.60 -12.81
C VAL A 96 -10.76 -2.42 -14.25
N ARG A 97 -9.81 -2.39 -15.17
CA ARG A 97 -10.02 -2.47 -16.61
C ARG A 97 -9.17 -3.59 -17.19
N ILE A 98 -9.76 -4.47 -17.98
CA ILE A 98 -9.00 -5.50 -18.70
C ILE A 98 -8.55 -4.92 -20.04
N ILE A 99 -7.28 -5.10 -20.37
CA ILE A 99 -6.69 -4.65 -21.64
C ILE A 99 -6.03 -5.81 -22.38
N SER A 100 -6.03 -5.73 -23.71
CA SER A 100 -5.44 -6.74 -24.58
C SER A 100 -3.94 -6.53 -24.82
N ASN A 101 -3.47 -5.28 -24.68
CA ASN A 101 -2.06 -4.92 -24.85
C ASN A 101 -1.70 -3.79 -23.88
N VAL A 102 -0.49 -3.83 -23.32
CA VAL A 102 0.05 -2.81 -22.39
C VAL A 102 -0.02 -1.38 -22.95
N SER A 103 0.06 -1.21 -24.28
CA SER A 103 -0.05 0.09 -24.95
C SER A 103 -1.46 0.71 -24.88
N GLN A 104 -2.49 -0.08 -24.56
CA GLN A 104 -3.86 0.40 -24.36
C GLN A 104 -4.05 1.09 -23.00
N ARG A 105 -2.97 1.24 -22.21
CA ARG A 105 -3.01 1.92 -20.93
C ARG A 105 -3.41 3.39 -21.11
N ILE A 106 -4.38 3.86 -20.34
CA ILE A 106 -4.86 5.25 -20.39
C ILE A 106 -4.22 6.09 -19.29
N ASN A 107 -3.73 7.28 -19.66
CA ASN A 107 -3.12 8.24 -18.73
C ASN A 107 -2.03 7.57 -17.86
N ASN A 108 -2.12 7.79 -16.54
CA ASN A 108 -1.20 7.27 -15.52
C ASN A 108 -1.79 6.09 -14.74
N GLU A 109 -2.82 5.39 -15.25
CA GLU A 109 -3.38 4.23 -14.53
C GLU A 109 -2.29 3.19 -14.22
N HIS A 110 -2.49 2.43 -13.15
CA HIS A 110 -1.57 1.34 -12.82
C HIS A 110 -1.74 0.20 -13.80
N LEU A 111 -0.66 -0.56 -13.99
CA LEU A 111 -0.66 -1.78 -14.79
C LEU A 111 -0.33 -2.97 -13.89
N LEU A 112 -1.17 -3.99 -13.92
CA LEU A 112 -0.82 -5.34 -13.52
C LEU A 112 -0.62 -6.18 -14.78
N ASN A 113 0.62 -6.56 -15.07
CA ASN A 113 0.96 -7.33 -16.25
C ASN A 113 1.33 -8.76 -15.89
N ILE A 114 0.63 -9.73 -16.47
CA ILE A 114 1.02 -11.14 -16.36
C ILE A 114 2.06 -11.42 -17.44
N VAL A 115 3.21 -11.94 -17.00
CA VAL A 115 4.38 -12.20 -17.83
C VAL A 115 4.83 -13.66 -17.66
N PRO A 116 5.45 -14.29 -18.67
CA PRO A 116 5.89 -15.68 -18.56
C PRO A 116 7.01 -15.87 -17.54
N ASN A 117 7.85 -14.84 -17.35
CA ASN A 117 8.87 -14.75 -16.33
C ASN A 117 9.10 -13.26 -15.99
N ILE A 118 9.71 -13.00 -14.83
CA ILE A 118 10.11 -11.64 -14.41
C ILE A 118 11.59 -11.48 -14.76
N GLY A 119 11.96 -11.61 -16.03
CA GLY A 119 13.36 -11.55 -16.49
C GLY A 119 14.26 -12.61 -15.82
N GLU A 120 15.48 -12.21 -15.43
CA GLU A 120 16.43 -13.08 -14.68
C GLU A 120 15.91 -13.51 -13.30
N MET A 121 14.84 -12.87 -12.82
CA MET A 121 14.19 -13.12 -11.53
C MET A 121 13.05 -14.16 -11.66
N ALA A 122 13.28 -15.25 -12.41
CA ALA A 122 12.27 -16.27 -12.69
C ALA A 122 11.68 -16.98 -11.44
N LYS A 123 12.35 -16.90 -10.29
CA LYS A 123 11.89 -17.45 -8.99
C LYS A 123 10.91 -16.54 -8.25
N PHE A 124 10.79 -15.28 -8.65
CA PHE A 124 9.95 -14.30 -7.98
C PHE A 124 8.51 -14.39 -8.48
N TYR A 125 7.58 -14.13 -7.56
CA TYR A 125 6.14 -14.26 -7.80
C TYR A 125 5.59 -13.01 -8.50
N GLY A 126 6.02 -11.84 -8.04
CA GLY A 126 5.70 -10.55 -8.62
C GLY A 126 6.87 -9.57 -8.50
N ARG A 127 6.71 -8.40 -9.12
CA ARG A 127 7.64 -7.28 -9.03
C ARG A 127 6.93 -5.96 -9.35
N ALA A 128 7.01 -5.00 -8.44
CA ALA A 128 6.80 -3.59 -8.78
C ALA A 128 8.00 -3.04 -9.57
N ASN A 129 7.74 -2.23 -10.61
CA ASN A 129 8.82 -1.66 -11.43
C ASN A 129 9.79 -0.79 -10.62
N LYS A 130 9.27 -0.05 -9.63
CA LYS A 130 10.03 0.72 -8.64
C LYS A 130 9.14 1.11 -7.45
N ILE A 131 9.78 1.55 -6.36
CA ILE A 131 9.07 2.12 -5.20
C ILE A 131 8.35 3.40 -5.60
N GLY A 132 7.04 3.46 -5.34
CA GLY A 132 6.16 4.55 -5.77
C GLY A 132 5.83 4.53 -7.27
N GLY A 133 6.17 3.45 -7.97
CA GLY A 133 5.88 3.27 -9.39
C GLY A 133 4.41 3.00 -9.70
N ASN A 134 4.12 2.62 -10.94
CA ASN A 134 2.77 2.33 -11.41
C ASN A 134 2.62 1.01 -12.18
N GLU A 135 3.63 0.15 -12.14
CA GLU A 135 3.60 -1.13 -12.85
C GLU A 135 3.97 -2.26 -11.89
N VAL A 136 3.18 -3.31 -11.95
CA VAL A 136 3.39 -4.57 -11.25
C VAL A 136 3.39 -5.67 -12.30
N GLU A 137 4.44 -6.48 -12.31
CA GLU A 137 4.51 -7.70 -13.08
C GLU A 137 4.24 -8.89 -12.17
N VAL A 138 3.48 -9.88 -12.66
CA VAL A 138 3.25 -11.14 -11.96
C VAL A 138 3.61 -12.29 -12.89
N ASN A 139 4.38 -13.22 -12.37
CA ASN A 139 4.79 -14.40 -13.11
C ASN A 139 3.59 -15.35 -13.28
N LEU A 140 3.30 -15.70 -14.54
CA LEU A 140 2.23 -16.59 -14.97
C LEU A 140 2.09 -17.84 -14.08
N LYS A 141 3.22 -18.45 -13.71
CA LYS A 141 3.26 -19.69 -12.92
C LYS A 141 2.49 -19.58 -11.59
N PHE A 142 2.42 -18.40 -10.99
CA PHE A 142 1.82 -18.20 -9.66
C PHE A 142 0.39 -17.65 -9.72
N VAL A 143 -0.06 -17.17 -10.88
CA VAL A 143 -1.42 -16.66 -11.08
C VAL A 143 -2.51 -17.66 -10.64
N PRO A 144 -2.41 -18.97 -10.91
CA PRO A 144 -3.40 -19.93 -10.42
C PRO A 144 -3.53 -19.97 -8.89
N ASN A 145 -2.42 -19.86 -8.15
CA ASN A 145 -2.44 -19.86 -6.68
C ASN A 145 -3.04 -18.57 -6.12
N ILE A 146 -2.74 -17.44 -6.75
CA ILE A 146 -3.35 -16.15 -6.44
C ILE A 146 -4.86 -16.23 -6.65
N ILE A 147 -5.32 -16.69 -7.81
CA ILE A 147 -6.76 -16.82 -8.12
C ILE A 147 -7.48 -17.76 -7.14
N LYS A 148 -6.84 -18.87 -6.75
CA LYS A 148 -7.38 -19.83 -5.77
C LYS A 148 -7.33 -19.33 -4.33
N GLY A 149 -6.68 -18.20 -4.04
CA GLY A 149 -6.51 -17.66 -2.70
C GLY A 149 -5.50 -18.42 -1.84
N LEU A 150 -4.63 -19.22 -2.46
CA LEU A 150 -3.50 -19.88 -1.80
C LEU A 150 -2.32 -18.92 -1.61
N ASP A 151 -2.28 -17.86 -2.44
CA ASP A 151 -1.39 -16.72 -2.29
C ASP A 151 -2.23 -15.45 -2.17
N ASN A 152 -2.22 -14.87 -0.98
CA ASN A 152 -2.87 -13.63 -0.61
C ASN A 152 -1.89 -12.50 -0.28
N SER A 153 -0.58 -12.72 -0.42
CA SER A 153 0.45 -11.76 -0.04
C SER A 153 1.09 -11.08 -1.26
N THR A 154 1.31 -11.80 -2.37
CA THR A 154 2.08 -11.28 -3.51
C THR A 154 1.48 -9.99 -4.08
N ILE A 155 0.19 -9.99 -4.41
CA ILE A 155 -0.47 -8.80 -4.96
C ILE A 155 -0.40 -7.62 -3.99
N PRO A 156 -0.90 -7.72 -2.74
CA PRO A 156 -0.84 -6.57 -1.86
C PRO A 156 0.60 -6.15 -1.50
N HIS A 157 1.58 -7.06 -1.52
CA HIS A 157 3.00 -6.74 -1.34
C HIS A 157 3.54 -5.85 -2.46
N GLU A 158 3.39 -6.26 -3.71
CA GLU A 158 3.88 -5.48 -4.86
C GLU A 158 3.16 -4.14 -4.97
N PHE A 159 1.85 -4.12 -4.76
CA PHE A 159 1.11 -2.86 -4.70
C PHE A 159 1.53 -2.00 -3.50
N GLY A 160 1.99 -2.59 -2.40
CA GLY A 160 2.60 -1.87 -1.28
C GLY A 160 3.86 -1.12 -1.70
N HIS A 161 4.71 -1.74 -2.52
CA HIS A 161 5.85 -1.04 -3.13
C HIS A 161 5.42 0.13 -4.02
N THR A 162 4.36 -0.02 -4.81
CA THR A 162 3.81 1.10 -5.61
C THR A 162 3.19 2.22 -4.75
N LEU A 163 2.81 1.91 -3.51
CA LEU A 163 2.38 2.87 -2.47
C LEU A 163 3.57 3.48 -1.68
N GLY A 164 4.80 3.14 -2.08
CA GLY A 164 6.03 3.69 -1.49
C GLY A 164 6.51 2.95 -0.24
N LEU A 165 5.94 1.78 0.06
CA LEU A 165 6.36 0.96 1.19
C LEU A 165 7.63 0.17 0.88
N LEU A 166 8.47 0.02 1.90
CA LEU A 166 9.72 -0.74 1.87
C LEU A 166 9.59 -2.02 2.69
N HIS A 167 10.52 -2.95 2.49
CA HIS A 167 10.55 -4.17 3.29
C HIS A 167 10.83 -3.86 4.75
N VAL A 168 9.96 -4.32 5.64
CA VAL A 168 10.03 -3.97 7.07
C VAL A 168 11.25 -4.54 7.78
N ASN A 169 11.85 -5.60 7.23
CA ASN A 169 13.04 -6.25 7.74
C ASN A 169 14.33 -5.82 7.03
N SER A 170 14.27 -4.88 6.09
CA SER A 170 15.45 -4.39 5.37
C SER A 170 16.11 -3.22 6.11
N HIS A 171 17.44 -3.23 6.20
CA HIS A 171 18.20 -2.09 6.73
C HIS A 171 18.05 -0.83 5.87
N TYR A 172 17.74 -0.99 4.58
CA TYR A 172 17.41 0.13 3.69
C TYR A 172 16.18 0.92 4.19
N ALA A 173 15.17 0.23 4.72
CA ALA A 173 13.99 0.89 5.28
C ALA A 173 14.36 1.78 6.48
N TYR A 174 15.27 1.32 7.34
CA TYR A 174 15.75 2.08 8.49
C TYR A 174 16.40 3.41 8.10
N GLY A 175 17.26 3.40 7.08
CA GLY A 175 17.95 4.60 6.61
C GLY A 175 17.06 5.59 5.84
N ASN A 176 15.97 5.12 5.22
CA ASN A 176 15.07 5.97 4.42
C ASN A 176 13.91 6.52 5.25
N ASP A 177 13.21 5.65 5.99
CA ASP A 177 12.13 6.04 6.89
C ASP A 177 12.02 5.02 8.03
N PRO A 178 12.52 5.34 9.24
CA PRO A 178 12.56 4.38 10.35
C PRO A 178 11.17 3.90 10.78
N ARG A 179 10.08 4.59 10.40
CA ARG A 179 8.70 4.14 10.65
C ARG A 179 8.34 2.85 9.90
N GLN A 180 9.10 2.54 8.85
CA GLN A 180 8.95 1.35 8.03
C GLN A 180 9.78 0.17 8.54
N TYR A 181 10.81 0.40 9.37
CA TYR A 181 11.67 -0.68 9.86
C TYR A 181 11.11 -1.34 11.12
N PHE A 182 11.03 -2.67 11.11
CA PHE A 182 10.60 -3.48 12.25
C PHE A 182 11.82 -4.14 12.89
N PRO A 183 12.22 -3.76 14.11
CA PRO A 183 13.28 -4.48 14.82
C PRO A 183 12.86 -5.93 15.09
N VAL A 184 13.83 -6.83 15.27
CA VAL A 184 13.60 -8.30 15.43
C VAL A 184 12.51 -8.63 16.45
N LYS A 185 12.43 -7.89 17.56
CA LYS A 185 11.40 -8.06 18.59
C LYS A 185 9.99 -7.84 18.02
N ARG A 186 9.80 -6.81 17.19
CA ARG A 186 8.52 -6.48 16.56
C ARG A 186 8.14 -7.48 15.47
N GLN A 187 9.12 -8.00 14.72
CA GLN A 187 8.87 -9.04 13.71
C GLN A 187 8.32 -10.34 14.31
N ARG A 188 8.54 -10.58 15.60
CA ARG A 188 8.10 -11.77 16.35
C ARG A 188 6.73 -11.63 17.03
N THR A 189 6.06 -10.49 16.89
CA THR A 189 4.79 -10.23 17.60
C THR A 189 3.60 -10.23 16.64
N LYS A 190 2.50 -9.56 17.02
CA LYS A 190 1.29 -9.39 16.21
C LYS A 190 1.52 -8.83 14.80
N ASP A 191 2.67 -8.20 14.56
CA ASP A 191 3.05 -7.64 13.26
C ASP A 191 3.78 -8.67 12.37
N SER A 192 3.87 -9.94 12.77
CA SER A 192 4.49 -11.03 11.99
C SER A 192 3.73 -11.36 10.71
N THR A 193 2.48 -10.94 10.59
CA THR A 193 1.65 -11.09 9.38
C THR A 193 1.73 -9.89 8.45
N ASN A 194 2.70 -8.98 8.65
CA ASN A 194 2.85 -7.81 7.81
C ASN A 194 3.09 -8.20 6.35
N VAL A 195 2.39 -7.57 5.43
CA VAL A 195 2.50 -7.85 4.00
C VAL A 195 3.88 -7.48 3.43
N MET A 196 4.59 -6.53 4.04
CA MET A 196 5.85 -5.98 3.52
C MET A 196 7.11 -6.69 4.06
N PHE A 197 7.02 -7.94 4.52
CA PHE A 197 8.24 -8.73 4.73
C PHE A 197 8.88 -9.08 3.39
N SER A 198 10.21 -9.02 3.29
CA SER A 198 10.92 -9.49 2.09
C SER A 198 10.67 -10.99 1.86
N GLY A 199 10.75 -11.44 0.61
CA GLY A 199 10.43 -12.83 0.25
C GLY A 199 11.34 -13.90 0.87
N ASP A 200 12.53 -13.54 1.35
CA ASP A 200 13.45 -14.41 2.09
C ASP A 200 13.21 -14.40 3.61
N SER A 201 12.31 -13.55 4.10
CA SER A 201 11.93 -13.52 5.51
C SER A 201 11.18 -14.78 5.91
N ARG A 202 11.54 -15.36 7.05
CA ARG A 202 10.77 -16.46 7.69
C ARG A 202 9.34 -16.07 8.10
N TYR A 203 9.00 -14.79 8.03
CA TYR A 203 7.68 -14.23 8.30
C TYR A 203 6.91 -13.86 7.02
N SER A 204 7.49 -14.16 5.85
CA SER A 204 6.81 -14.05 4.56
C SER A 204 6.11 -15.37 4.26
N HIS A 205 4.78 -15.34 4.29
CA HIS A 205 3.92 -16.48 4.03
C HIS A 205 2.82 -16.09 3.06
N ASP A 206 2.75 -16.79 1.94
CA ASP A 206 1.79 -16.55 0.84
C ASP A 206 0.35 -16.37 1.35
N ALA A 207 -0.10 -17.20 2.29
CA ALA A 207 -1.48 -17.18 2.77
C ALA A 207 -1.77 -16.14 3.87
N THR A 208 -0.79 -15.76 4.70
CA THR A 208 -1.03 -15.06 5.97
C THR A 208 -0.35 -13.70 6.10
N SER A 209 0.70 -13.41 5.33
CA SER A 209 1.36 -12.10 5.32
C SER A 209 0.52 -11.07 4.56
N THR A 210 -0.54 -10.59 5.21
CA THR A 210 -1.64 -9.85 4.59
C THR A 210 -2.02 -8.57 5.34
N THR A 211 -1.32 -8.21 6.41
CA THR A 211 -1.67 -7.06 7.27
C THR A 211 -0.77 -5.85 7.05
N ILE A 212 -1.26 -4.67 7.45
CA ILE A 212 -0.49 -3.42 7.48
C ILE A 212 -0.62 -2.75 8.86
N VAL A 213 0.36 -1.93 9.23
CA VAL A 213 0.33 -1.18 10.51
C VAL A 213 0.04 0.30 10.31
N PRO A 214 -0.46 1.01 11.33
CA PRO A 214 -0.75 2.45 11.26
C PRO A 214 0.38 3.33 10.71
N SER A 215 1.63 3.04 11.08
CA SER A 215 2.77 3.84 10.61
C SER A 215 3.02 3.69 9.11
N GLN A 216 2.65 2.57 8.50
CA GLN A 216 2.72 2.40 7.04
C GLN A 216 1.62 3.19 6.33
N ILE A 217 0.43 3.34 6.92
CA ILE A 217 -0.62 4.25 6.38
C ILE A 217 -0.14 5.70 6.39
N ASP A 218 0.56 6.13 7.44
CA ASP A 218 1.14 7.48 7.49
C ASP A 218 2.19 7.68 6.37
N VAL A 219 3.06 6.69 6.15
CA VAL A 219 4.05 6.71 5.05
C VAL A 219 3.38 6.79 3.67
N ILE A 220 2.29 6.05 3.47
CA ILE A 220 1.52 6.07 2.22
C ILE A 220 0.99 7.48 1.95
N ILE A 221 0.41 8.13 2.96
CA ILE A 221 -0.13 9.49 2.87
C ILE A 221 1.00 10.49 2.56
N ASP A 222 2.13 10.38 3.25
CA ASP A 222 3.29 11.27 3.06
C ASP A 222 3.87 11.13 1.64
N ASN A 223 4.00 9.90 1.14
CA ASN A 223 4.46 9.65 -0.23
C ASN A 223 3.50 10.22 -1.27
N TYR A 224 2.18 10.12 -1.05
CA TYR A 224 1.21 10.73 -1.96
C TYR A 224 1.31 12.26 -1.98
N ARG A 225 1.33 12.89 -0.80
CA ARG A 225 1.44 14.34 -0.65
C ARG A 225 2.74 14.91 -1.22
N SER A 226 3.82 14.13 -1.15
CA SER A 226 5.13 14.51 -1.67
C SER A 226 5.30 14.25 -3.17
N GLY A 227 4.28 13.71 -3.85
CA GLY A 227 4.37 13.39 -5.29
C GLY A 227 5.27 12.19 -5.61
N ASN A 228 5.53 11.32 -4.63
CA ASN A 228 6.41 10.16 -4.78
C ASN A 228 5.69 8.92 -5.34
N LEU A 229 4.37 8.98 -5.54
CA LEU A 229 3.57 7.88 -6.09
C LEU A 229 3.25 8.11 -7.58
N ASN A 230 2.88 7.04 -8.28
CA ASN A 230 2.49 7.04 -9.69
C ASN A 230 3.60 7.51 -10.65
N ARG A 231 4.86 7.16 -10.35
CA ARG A 231 6.05 7.57 -11.09
C ARG A 231 6.49 6.56 -12.13
#